data_AF-A0A2S0HY90-F1
#
_entry.id   AF-A0A2S0HY90-F1
#
_cell.length_a   1.000
_cell.length_b   1.000
_cell.length_c   1.000
_cell.angle_alpha   90.00
_cell.angle_beta   90.00
_cell.angle_gamma   90.00
#
_symmetry.space_group_name_H-M   'P 1'
#
loop_
_entity.id
_entity.type
_entity.pdbx_description
1 polymer ?
#
loop_
_entity_poly.entity_id
_entity_poly.type
_entity_poly.pdbx_seq_one_letter_code
_entity_poly.pdbx_strand_id
1 'polypeptide(L)'
;MPLFTKSLKLRSFNNKRIGRYLLYALGEIVLVVAGILIALQINNYNEERKNDKLINGVLQSITYDLEQDTLAVGATIRYYETREVVARDIINNKYDQDSYKTCMLCPNLISTYAPFKMNDKGYLQLKEIVDSVEEKDTLTVEIVQFYNAFGALLSDFGEEVKDFTIENVKEWRDEQPWFSAVTSGKPDPRLYEYMDSQTYKNKVAYFYAIVCKNYLTMLKAYKTNATEVLKRIRERNTGDLSQKS
;
A
#
# COMPACT_ATOMS: atom_id res chain seq x y z
N MET A 1 52.52 75.54 -26.97
CA MET A 1 51.15 75.12 -27.32
C MET A 1 50.45 74.65 -26.06
N PRO A 2 49.32 75.23 -25.64
CA PRO A 2 48.58 74.77 -24.47
C PRO A 2 47.57 73.68 -24.88
N LEU A 3 47.50 72.57 -24.15
CA LEU A 3 46.40 71.62 -24.25
C LEU A 3 45.42 71.90 -23.10
N PHE A 4 44.22 72.30 -23.51
CA PHE A 4 43.07 72.63 -22.68
C PHE A 4 42.61 71.47 -21.80
N THR A 5 42.68 71.63 -20.47
CA THR A 5 41.88 70.82 -19.54
C THR A 5 40.55 71.52 -19.29
N LYS A 6 39.48 71.09 -19.97
CA LYS A 6 38.11 71.52 -19.64
C LYS A 6 37.70 70.90 -18.30
N SER A 7 37.53 71.74 -17.27
CA SER A 7 36.89 71.33 -16.02
C SER A 7 35.38 71.20 -16.23
N LEU A 8 34.85 70.01 -15.98
CA LEU A 8 33.40 69.77 -15.87
C LEU A 8 32.90 70.45 -14.59
N LYS A 9 32.40 71.68 -14.71
CA LYS A 9 31.57 72.30 -13.65
C LYS A 9 30.24 71.53 -13.60
N LEU A 10 30.11 70.58 -12.69
CA LEU A 10 28.81 70.09 -12.24
C LEU A 10 28.04 71.28 -11.67
N ARG A 11 27.07 71.79 -12.43
CA ARG A 11 26.07 72.72 -11.89
C ARG A 11 25.37 71.99 -10.75
N SER A 12 25.43 72.57 -9.55
CA SER A 12 24.68 72.11 -8.38
C SER A 12 23.19 72.19 -8.73
N PHE A 13 22.61 71.07 -9.16
CA PHE A 13 21.18 70.95 -9.38
C PHE A 13 20.52 70.97 -8.01
N ASN A 14 19.56 71.89 -7.84
CA ASN A 14 18.77 72.07 -6.64
C ASN A 14 18.34 70.73 -6.01
N ASN A 15 19.07 70.31 -4.97
CA ASN A 15 19.08 68.96 -4.40
C ASN A 15 17.71 68.55 -3.81
N LYS A 16 16.84 69.53 -3.52
CA LYS A 16 15.51 69.32 -2.92
C LYS A 16 14.46 68.78 -3.89
N ARG A 17 14.57 69.02 -5.21
CA ARG A 17 13.58 68.52 -6.20
C ARG A 17 13.90 67.10 -6.65
N ILE A 18 15.18 66.80 -6.93
CA ILE A 18 15.63 65.46 -7.35
C ILE A 18 15.39 64.42 -6.25
N GLY A 19 15.69 64.74 -4.99
CA GLY A 19 15.40 63.84 -3.87
C GLY A 19 13.91 63.50 -3.70
N ARG A 20 13.00 64.44 -4.00
CA ARG A 20 11.55 64.17 -4.00
C ARG A 20 11.18 63.20 -5.10
N TYR A 21 11.61 63.43 -6.34
CA TYR A 21 11.33 62.51 -7.46
C TYR A 21 11.91 61.10 -7.21
N LEU A 22 13.09 60.99 -6.60
CA LEU A 22 13.68 59.70 -6.22
C LEU A 22 12.87 58.98 -5.14
N LEU A 23 12.38 59.70 -4.11
CA LEU A 23 11.51 59.14 -3.07
C LEU A 23 10.18 58.65 -3.64
N TYR A 24 9.59 59.40 -4.57
CA TYR A 24 8.35 58.99 -5.25
C TYR A 24 8.57 57.73 -6.11
N ALA A 25 9.65 57.68 -6.90
CA ALA A 25 9.99 56.51 -7.71
C ALA A 25 10.32 55.27 -6.86
N LEU A 26 11.00 55.44 -5.72
CA LEU A 26 11.24 54.36 -4.74
C LEU A 26 9.93 53.85 -4.14
N GLY A 27 9.01 54.76 -3.79
CA GLY A 27 7.69 54.39 -3.30
C GLY A 27 6.91 53.57 -4.32
N GLU A 28 6.96 53.95 -5.60
CA GLU A 28 6.31 53.21 -6.69
C GLU A 28 6.90 51.81 -6.89
N ILE A 29 8.24 51.68 -6.86
CA ILE A 29 8.90 50.37 -6.94
C ILE A 29 8.49 49.46 -5.76
N VAL A 30 8.51 49.98 -4.53
CA VAL A 30 8.11 49.21 -3.34
C VAL A 30 6.66 48.75 -3.44
N LEU A 31 5.77 49.61 -3.96
CA LEU A 31 4.34 49.29 -4.13
C LEU A 31 4.12 48.23 -5.22
N VAL A 32 4.87 48.29 -6.32
CA VAL A 32 4.87 47.26 -7.37
C VAL A 32 5.39 45.92 -6.86
N VAL A 33 6.52 45.92 -6.14
CA VAL A 33 7.09 44.68 -5.56
C VAL A 33 6.14 44.06 -4.54
N ALA A 34 5.54 44.86 -3.65
CA ALA A 34 4.52 44.37 -2.72
C ALA A 34 3.33 43.76 -3.46
N GLY A 35 2.88 44.38 -4.56
CA GLY A 35 1.81 43.84 -5.41
C GLY A 35 2.16 42.47 -6.02
N ILE A 36 3.38 42.32 -6.54
CA ILE A 36 3.86 41.04 -7.11
C ILE A 36 3.94 39.97 -6.02
N LEU A 37 4.48 40.29 -4.84
CA LEU A 37 4.59 39.34 -3.74
C LEU A 37 3.22 38.87 -3.23
N ILE A 38 2.26 39.78 -3.10
CA ILE A 38 0.88 39.43 -2.71
C ILE A 38 0.23 38.56 -3.78
N ALA A 39 0.39 38.90 -5.07
CA ALA A 39 -0.14 38.10 -6.17
C ALA A 39 0.43 36.68 -6.20
N LEU A 40 1.75 36.54 -5.97
CA LEU A 40 2.41 35.24 -5.85
C LEU A 40 1.90 34.46 -4.63
N GLN A 41 1.75 35.11 -3.47
CA GLN A 41 1.21 34.47 -2.27
C GLN A 41 -0.22 33.96 -2.47
N ILE A 42 -1.09 34.74 -3.11
CA ILE A 42 -2.47 34.32 -3.41
C ILE A 42 -2.46 33.13 -4.38
N ASN A 43 -1.59 33.14 -5.38
CA ASN A 43 -1.48 32.02 -6.32
C ASN A 43 -1.02 30.74 -5.62
N ASN A 44 0.05 30.82 -4.82
CA ASN A 44 0.58 29.69 -4.06
C ASN A 44 -0.47 29.11 -3.11
N TYR A 45 -1.19 29.96 -2.37
CA TYR A 45 -2.26 29.53 -1.48
C TYR A 45 -3.43 28.83 -2.21
N ASN A 46 -3.78 29.29 -3.41
CA ASN A 46 -4.80 28.64 -4.23
C ASN A 46 -4.33 27.29 -4.79
N GLU A 47 -3.05 27.16 -5.11
CA GLU A 47 -2.43 25.88 -5.52
C GLU A 47 -2.40 24.88 -4.35
N GLU A 48 -1.97 25.30 -3.16
CA GLU A 48 -2.01 24.49 -1.94
C GLU A 48 -3.43 23.98 -1.64
N ARG A 49 -4.44 24.86 -1.66
CA ARG A 49 -5.84 24.45 -1.46
C ARG A 49 -6.34 23.42 -2.48
N LYS A 50 -5.89 23.52 -3.74
CA LYS A 50 -6.26 22.54 -4.78
C LYS A 50 -5.60 21.19 -4.52
N ASN A 51 -4.33 21.20 -4.11
CA ASN A 51 -3.60 19.99 -3.72
C ASN A 51 -4.23 19.31 -2.51
N ASP A 52 -4.61 20.06 -1.48
CA ASP A 52 -5.30 19.51 -0.30
C ASP A 52 -6.63 18.86 -0.66
N LYS A 53 -7.41 19.49 -1.54
CA LYS A 53 -8.67 18.93 -2.02
C LYS A 53 -8.45 17.63 -2.79
N LEU A 54 -7.40 17.57 -3.61
CA LEU A 54 -7.02 16.36 -4.33
C LEU A 54 -6.59 15.25 -3.36
N ILE A 55 -5.71 15.55 -2.41
CA ILE A 55 -5.25 14.60 -1.39
C ILE A 55 -6.44 14.05 -0.60
N ASN A 56 -7.36 14.90 -0.16
CA ASN A 56 -8.55 14.45 0.57
C ASN A 56 -9.45 13.52 -0.26
N GLY A 57 -9.60 13.79 -1.56
CA GLY A 57 -10.31 12.89 -2.47
C GLY A 57 -9.61 11.53 -2.63
N VAL A 58 -8.28 11.53 -2.74
CA VAL A 58 -7.48 10.30 -2.81
C VAL A 58 -7.54 9.52 -1.50
N LEU A 59 -7.44 10.18 -0.35
CA LEU A 59 -7.56 9.54 0.97
C LEU A 59 -8.94 8.91 1.18
N GLN A 60 -10.00 9.50 0.62
CA GLN A 60 -11.33 8.89 0.63
C GLN A 60 -11.38 7.62 -0.22
N SER A 61 -10.74 7.60 -1.39
CA SER A 61 -10.59 6.38 -2.20
C SER A 61 -9.82 5.31 -1.44
N ILE A 62 -8.69 5.68 -0.82
CA ILE A 62 -7.86 4.75 -0.02
C ILE A 62 -8.65 4.20 1.18
N THR A 63 -9.49 5.02 1.81
CA THR A 63 -10.36 4.57 2.91
C THR A 63 -11.29 3.46 2.42
N TYR A 64 -11.95 3.67 1.29
CA TYR A 64 -12.82 2.65 0.69
C TYR A 64 -12.05 1.38 0.33
N ASP A 65 -10.88 1.53 -0.31
CA ASP A 65 -10.00 0.41 -0.71
C ASP A 65 -9.59 -0.43 0.52
N LEU A 66 -9.14 0.20 1.60
CA LEU A 66 -8.75 -0.48 2.84
C LEU A 66 -9.93 -1.12 3.57
N GLU A 67 -11.13 -0.54 3.51
CA GLU A 67 -12.34 -1.16 4.06
C GLU A 67 -12.69 -2.45 3.32
N GLN A 68 -12.58 -2.48 1.99
CA GLN A 68 -12.78 -3.71 1.21
C GLN A 68 -11.68 -4.72 1.47
N ASP A 69 -10.42 -4.27 1.50
CA ASP A 69 -9.28 -5.14 1.72
C ASP A 69 -9.30 -5.80 3.11
N THR A 70 -9.69 -5.07 4.15
CA THR A 70 -9.78 -5.62 5.52
C THR A 70 -10.86 -6.70 5.65
N LEU A 71 -11.94 -6.61 4.87
CA LEU A 71 -12.97 -7.66 4.76
C LEU A 71 -12.44 -8.88 4.00
N ALA A 72 -11.84 -8.65 2.82
CA ALA A 72 -11.29 -9.70 1.97
C ALA A 72 -10.18 -10.49 2.68
N VAL A 73 -9.17 -9.79 3.23
CA VAL A 73 -8.08 -10.43 4.00
C VAL A 73 -8.64 -11.17 5.21
N GLY A 74 -9.71 -10.67 5.83
CA GLY A 74 -10.37 -11.35 6.95
C GLY A 74 -10.94 -12.71 6.55
N ALA A 75 -11.48 -12.85 5.35
CA ALA A 75 -11.93 -14.15 4.82
C ALA A 75 -10.75 -15.08 4.53
N THR A 76 -9.69 -14.56 3.93
CA THR A 76 -8.45 -15.32 3.64
C THR A 76 -7.77 -15.82 4.92
N ILE A 77 -7.71 -15.00 5.98
CA ILE A 77 -7.19 -15.41 7.30
C ILE A 77 -7.99 -16.60 7.84
N ARG A 78 -9.32 -16.52 7.88
CA ARG A 78 -10.17 -17.62 8.39
C ARG A 78 -10.00 -18.91 7.58
N TYR A 79 -9.81 -18.78 6.27
CA TYR A 79 -9.57 -19.91 5.38
C TYR A 79 -8.29 -20.68 5.77
N TYR A 80 -7.21 -19.96 6.08
CA TYR A 80 -5.92 -20.56 6.47
C TYR A 80 -5.85 -20.95 7.95
N GLU A 81 -6.49 -20.24 8.86
CA GLU A 81 -6.56 -20.64 10.29
C GLU A 81 -7.24 -22.00 10.46
N THR A 82 -8.33 -22.24 9.72
CA THR A 82 -9.00 -23.55 9.74
C THR A 82 -8.06 -24.66 9.25
N ARG A 83 -7.26 -24.38 8.22
CA ARG A 83 -6.28 -25.32 7.64
C ARG A 83 -5.06 -25.52 8.52
N GLU A 84 -4.63 -24.51 9.27
CA GLU A 84 -3.50 -24.60 10.20
C GLU A 84 -3.74 -25.70 11.25
N VAL A 85 -4.96 -25.79 11.78
CA VAL A 85 -5.33 -26.82 12.76
C VAL A 85 -5.16 -28.22 12.16
N VAL A 86 -5.73 -28.44 10.96
CA VAL A 86 -5.66 -29.73 10.26
C VAL A 86 -4.21 -30.09 9.89
N ALA A 87 -3.46 -29.14 9.33
CA ALA A 87 -2.05 -29.33 8.97
C ALA A 87 -1.22 -29.76 10.19
N ARG A 88 -1.37 -29.05 11.31
CA ARG A 88 -0.67 -29.37 12.56
C ARG A 88 -1.01 -30.77 13.06
N ASP A 89 -2.28 -31.17 13.00
CA ASP A 89 -2.70 -32.49 13.47
C ASP A 89 -2.18 -33.62 12.56
N ILE A 90 -2.12 -33.41 11.24
CA ILE A 90 -1.50 -34.34 10.29
C ILE A 90 0.00 -34.51 10.56
N ILE A 91 0.74 -33.41 10.73
CA ILE A 91 2.19 -33.42 10.99
C ILE A 91 2.51 -34.14 12.31
N ASN A 92 1.62 -34.04 13.29
CA ASN A 92 1.74 -34.72 14.58
C ASN A 92 1.19 -36.16 14.60
N ASN A 93 0.97 -36.76 13.42
CA ASN A 93 0.48 -38.13 13.27
C ASN A 93 -0.84 -38.42 14.01
N LYS A 94 -1.76 -37.45 14.08
CA LYS A 94 -3.10 -37.66 14.65
C LYS A 94 -4.12 -38.19 13.64
N TYR A 95 -3.73 -38.32 12.38
CA TYR A 95 -4.55 -38.88 11.32
C TYR A 95 -3.98 -40.22 10.88
N ASP A 96 -4.89 -41.17 10.69
CA ASP A 96 -4.67 -42.44 10.01
C ASP A 96 -5.57 -42.53 8.76
N GLN A 97 -5.48 -43.65 8.03
CA GLN A 97 -6.26 -43.86 6.81
C GLN A 97 -7.78 -43.74 7.02
N ASP A 98 -8.30 -44.17 8.17
CA ASP A 98 -9.74 -44.08 8.46
C ASP A 98 -10.17 -42.64 8.80
N SER A 99 -9.35 -41.93 9.57
CA SER A 99 -9.54 -40.52 9.89
C SER A 99 -9.58 -39.66 8.62
N TYR A 100 -8.71 -39.97 7.65
CA TYR A 100 -8.68 -39.25 6.37
C TYR A 100 -9.97 -39.39 5.53
N LYS A 101 -10.69 -40.52 5.64
CA LYS A 101 -11.97 -40.72 4.92
C LYS A 101 -13.06 -39.75 5.35
N THR A 102 -12.98 -39.27 6.60
CA THR A 102 -13.95 -38.32 7.17
C THR A 102 -13.44 -36.87 7.17
N CYS A 103 -12.19 -36.66 6.74
CA CYS A 103 -11.55 -35.35 6.72
C CYS A 103 -11.81 -34.60 5.41
N MET A 104 -12.88 -33.80 5.37
CA MET A 104 -13.25 -33.01 4.19
C MET A 104 -12.17 -32.00 3.74
N LEU A 105 -11.33 -31.54 4.68
CA LEU A 105 -10.28 -30.56 4.41
C LEU A 105 -8.96 -31.19 3.97
N CYS A 106 -8.69 -32.45 4.28
CA CYS A 106 -7.37 -33.05 4.08
C CYS A 106 -6.96 -33.05 2.61
N PRO A 107 -7.75 -33.56 1.64
CA PRO A 107 -7.36 -33.52 0.22
C PRO A 107 -7.18 -32.08 -0.31
N ASN A 108 -7.95 -31.13 0.23
CA ASN A 108 -7.96 -29.73 -0.18
C ASN A 108 -6.88 -28.87 0.51
N LEU A 109 -6.13 -29.45 1.44
CA LEU A 109 -5.17 -28.72 2.27
C LEU A 109 -4.01 -28.17 1.45
N ILE A 110 -3.52 -28.95 0.48
CA ILE A 110 -2.35 -28.62 -0.35
C ILE A 110 -2.66 -28.52 -1.85
N SER A 111 -3.96 -28.54 -2.21
CA SER A 111 -4.45 -28.50 -3.59
C SER A 111 -5.39 -27.32 -3.87
N THR A 112 -5.70 -26.52 -2.85
CA THR A 112 -6.46 -25.28 -2.98
C THR A 112 -5.77 -24.16 -2.23
N TYR A 113 -5.90 -22.93 -2.74
CA TYR A 113 -5.41 -21.74 -2.06
C TYR A 113 -6.46 -20.63 -2.14
N ALA A 114 -6.39 -19.70 -1.19
CA ALA A 114 -7.19 -18.48 -1.19
C ALA A 114 -6.27 -17.29 -1.56
N PRO A 115 -6.44 -16.67 -2.75
CA PRO A 115 -5.68 -15.48 -3.10
C PRO A 115 -6.14 -14.27 -2.28
N PHE A 116 -5.21 -13.35 -2.05
CA PHE A 116 -5.50 -12.01 -1.56
C PHE A 116 -4.70 -11.01 -2.39
N LYS A 117 -5.34 -9.94 -2.82
CA LYS A 117 -4.71 -8.85 -3.57
C LYS A 117 -5.21 -7.53 -2.99
N MET A 118 -4.28 -6.63 -2.70
CA MET A 118 -4.59 -5.28 -2.22
C MET A 118 -5.16 -4.43 -3.35
N ASN A 119 -6.10 -3.55 -3.01
CA ASN A 119 -6.51 -2.47 -3.90
C ASN A 119 -5.47 -1.34 -3.83
N ASP A 120 -4.78 -1.08 -4.94
CA ASP A 120 -3.62 -0.19 -4.99
C ASP A 120 -3.87 1.11 -5.77
N LYS A 121 -5.05 1.28 -6.38
CA LYS A 121 -5.37 2.45 -7.21
C LYS A 121 -5.23 3.76 -6.44
N GLY A 122 -5.86 3.89 -5.27
CA GLY A 122 -5.77 5.10 -4.46
C GLY A 122 -4.33 5.36 -3.99
N TYR A 123 -3.60 4.30 -3.63
CA TYR A 123 -2.19 4.39 -3.26
C TYR A 123 -1.30 4.90 -4.41
N LEU A 124 -1.48 4.39 -5.64
CA LEU A 124 -0.69 4.81 -6.79
C LEU A 124 -0.88 6.30 -7.06
N GLN A 125 -2.12 6.79 -6.98
CA GLN A 125 -2.43 8.22 -7.09
C GLN A 125 -1.79 9.03 -5.96
N LEU A 126 -1.86 8.54 -4.72
CA LEU A 126 -1.24 9.23 -3.59
C LEU A 126 0.28 9.32 -3.73
N LYS A 127 0.91 8.24 -4.19
CA LYS A 127 2.36 8.18 -4.41
C LYS A 127 2.80 9.21 -5.44
N GLU A 128 2.10 9.32 -6.57
CA GLU A 128 2.37 10.35 -7.58
C GLU A 128 2.31 11.77 -6.99
N ILE A 129 1.31 12.04 -6.15
CA ILE A 129 1.18 13.34 -5.47
C ILE A 129 2.35 13.57 -4.51
N VAL A 130 2.64 12.60 -3.64
CA VAL A 130 3.71 12.67 -2.62
C VAL A 130 5.10 12.83 -3.25
N ASP A 131 5.31 12.30 -4.46
CA ASP A 131 6.57 12.45 -5.19
C ASP A 131 6.68 13.82 -5.90
N SER A 132 5.54 14.49 -6.15
CA SER A 132 5.47 15.79 -6.84
C SER A 132 5.54 17.02 -5.93
N VAL A 133 5.31 16.87 -4.62
CA VAL A 133 5.28 17.98 -3.65
C VAL A 133 6.58 18.08 -2.86
N GLU A 134 7.05 19.31 -2.62
CA GLU A 134 8.25 19.57 -1.80
C GLU A 134 7.99 19.32 -0.31
N GLU A 135 6.86 19.82 0.21
CA GLU A 135 6.45 19.60 1.58
C GLU A 135 5.52 18.39 1.66
N LYS A 136 5.94 17.38 2.41
CA LYS A 136 5.25 16.08 2.50
C LYS A 136 4.51 15.97 3.83
N ASP A 137 3.20 15.73 3.74
CA ASP A 137 2.37 15.42 4.90
C ASP A 137 2.75 14.05 5.48
N THR A 138 3.04 13.99 6.78
CA THR A 138 3.50 12.78 7.48
C THR A 138 2.55 11.59 7.25
N LEU A 139 1.23 11.81 7.30
CA LEU A 139 0.26 10.74 7.10
C LEU A 139 0.33 10.19 5.67
N THR A 140 0.45 11.04 4.65
CA THR A 140 0.60 10.57 3.26
C THR A 140 1.87 9.73 3.06
N VAL A 141 2.98 10.10 3.70
CA VAL A 141 4.24 9.33 3.67
C VAL A 141 4.06 7.97 4.35
N GLU A 142 3.44 7.93 5.52
CA GLU A 142 3.16 6.68 6.25
C GLU A 142 2.29 5.73 5.42
N ILE A 143 1.26 6.25 4.74
CA ILE A 143 0.40 5.44 3.86
C ILE A 143 1.20 4.86 2.70
N VAL A 144 2.02 5.67 2.03
CA VAL A 144 2.88 5.19 0.92
C VAL A 144 3.84 4.10 1.40
N GLN A 145 4.45 4.26 2.58
CA GLN A 145 5.34 3.25 3.17
C GLN A 145 4.61 1.96 3.51
N PHE A 146 3.40 2.05 4.08
CA PHE A 146 2.53 0.91 4.37
C PHE A 146 2.27 0.08 3.10
N TYR A 147 1.84 0.72 2.02
CA TYR A 147 1.55 0.03 0.75
C TYR A 147 2.80 -0.57 0.12
N ASN A 148 3.93 0.14 0.14
CA ASN A 148 5.20 -0.39 -0.38
C ASN A 148 5.63 -1.66 0.38
N ALA A 149 5.55 -1.63 1.71
CA ALA A 149 5.99 -2.75 2.54
C ALA A 149 5.09 -3.98 2.37
N PHE A 150 3.78 -3.81 2.48
CA PHE A 150 2.85 -4.93 2.39
C PHE A 150 2.60 -5.41 0.96
N GLY A 151 2.64 -4.52 -0.04
CA GLY A 151 2.44 -4.88 -1.43
C GLY A 151 3.46 -5.91 -1.92
N ALA A 152 4.75 -5.68 -1.66
CA ALA A 152 5.81 -6.62 -2.01
C ALA A 152 5.67 -7.94 -1.24
N LEU A 153 5.57 -7.88 0.10
CA LEU A 153 5.52 -9.07 0.94
C LEU A 153 4.33 -9.98 0.62
N LEU A 154 3.13 -9.40 0.49
CA LEU A 154 1.92 -10.19 0.22
C LEU A 154 1.91 -10.75 -1.21
N SER A 155 2.50 -10.05 -2.17
CA SER A 155 2.70 -10.56 -3.53
C SER A 155 3.61 -11.79 -3.51
N ASP A 156 4.80 -11.68 -2.91
CA ASP A 156 5.80 -12.75 -2.91
C ASP A 156 5.28 -14.01 -2.21
N PHE A 157 4.71 -13.86 -1.00
CA PHE A 157 4.13 -14.99 -0.28
C PHE A 157 2.89 -15.56 -0.98
N GLY A 158 2.05 -14.71 -1.56
CA GLY A 158 0.87 -15.15 -2.29
C GLY A 158 1.21 -15.96 -3.54
N GLU A 159 2.27 -15.57 -4.26
CA GLU A 159 2.79 -16.30 -5.42
C GLU A 159 3.39 -17.65 -5.02
N GLU A 160 4.21 -17.69 -3.96
CA GLU A 160 4.75 -18.94 -3.43
C GLU A 160 3.64 -19.94 -3.03
N VAL A 161 2.59 -19.46 -2.34
CA VAL A 161 1.45 -20.31 -1.97
C VAL A 161 0.74 -20.84 -3.21
N LYS A 162 0.53 -19.99 -4.22
CA LYS A 162 -0.09 -20.37 -5.49
C LYS A 162 0.75 -21.44 -6.18
N ASP A 163 2.05 -21.20 -6.33
CA ASP A 163 2.92 -22.06 -7.11
C ASP A 163 3.08 -23.43 -6.45
N PHE A 164 3.33 -23.47 -5.13
CA PHE A 164 3.29 -24.72 -4.35
C PHE A 164 2.00 -25.51 -4.55
N THR A 165 0.85 -24.82 -4.51
CA THR A 165 -0.46 -25.47 -4.67
C THR A 165 -0.64 -26.05 -6.08
N ILE A 166 -0.30 -25.27 -7.10
CA ILE A 166 -0.46 -25.67 -8.51
C ILE A 166 0.52 -26.79 -8.87
N GLU A 167 1.74 -26.77 -8.33
CA GLU A 167 2.71 -27.84 -8.52
C GLU A 167 2.23 -29.16 -7.93
N ASN A 168 1.67 -29.15 -6.71
CA ASN A 168 1.09 -30.36 -6.13
C ASN A 168 -0.03 -30.94 -6.98
N VAL A 169 -0.93 -30.10 -7.51
CA VAL A 169 -2.03 -30.55 -8.37
C VAL A 169 -1.51 -31.11 -9.69
N LYS A 170 -0.46 -30.50 -10.27
CA LYS A 170 0.21 -31.01 -11.49
C LYS A 170 0.86 -32.37 -11.25
N GLU A 171 1.60 -32.53 -10.14
CA GLU A 171 2.19 -33.81 -9.76
C GLU A 171 1.10 -34.88 -9.60
N TRP A 172 -0.02 -34.56 -8.95
CA TRP A 172 -1.11 -35.52 -8.81
C TRP A 172 -1.74 -35.90 -10.15
N ARG A 173 -1.94 -34.93 -11.05
CA ARG A 173 -2.43 -35.19 -12.41
C ARG A 173 -1.53 -36.16 -13.16
N ASP A 174 -0.21 -36.01 -13.02
CA ASP A 174 0.76 -36.74 -13.83
C ASP A 174 1.12 -38.11 -13.23
N GLU A 175 1.15 -38.22 -11.91
CA GLU A 175 1.71 -39.39 -11.21
C GLU A 175 0.65 -40.25 -10.51
N GLN A 176 -0.52 -39.71 -10.18
CA GLN A 176 -1.46 -40.38 -9.28
C GLN A 176 -2.63 -41.04 -10.03
N PRO A 177 -2.73 -42.39 -10.04
CA PRO A 177 -3.78 -43.10 -10.77
C PRO A 177 -5.21 -42.80 -10.30
N TRP A 178 -5.35 -42.31 -9.07
CA TRP A 178 -6.63 -41.95 -8.46
C TRP A 178 -7.13 -40.56 -8.87
N PHE A 179 -6.28 -39.71 -9.48
CA PHE A 179 -6.58 -38.30 -9.72
C PHE A 179 -7.88 -38.10 -10.49
N SER A 180 -8.02 -38.72 -11.67
CA SER A 180 -9.21 -38.59 -12.52
C SER A 180 -10.51 -39.06 -11.84
N ALA A 181 -10.43 -40.12 -11.03
CA ALA A 181 -11.58 -40.65 -10.30
C ALA A 181 -12.02 -39.66 -9.21
N VAL A 182 -11.08 -39.22 -8.37
CA VAL A 182 -11.31 -38.29 -7.27
C VAL A 182 -11.83 -36.95 -7.77
N THR A 183 -11.23 -36.40 -8.83
CA THR A 183 -11.68 -35.12 -9.43
C THR A 183 -13.07 -35.23 -10.07
N SER A 184 -13.49 -36.44 -10.44
CA SER A 184 -14.84 -36.72 -10.95
C SER A 184 -15.85 -37.05 -9.84
N GLY A 185 -15.47 -36.88 -8.57
CA GLY A 185 -16.32 -37.17 -7.41
C GLY A 185 -16.44 -38.65 -7.06
N LYS A 186 -15.61 -39.52 -7.64
CA LYS A 186 -15.58 -40.95 -7.31
C LYS A 186 -14.50 -41.19 -6.24
N PRO A 187 -14.85 -41.78 -5.08
CA PRO A 187 -13.86 -42.08 -4.04
C PRO A 187 -12.88 -43.15 -4.53
N ASP A 188 -11.62 -43.02 -4.14
CA ASP A 188 -10.56 -43.96 -4.48
C ASP A 188 -9.68 -44.21 -3.23
N PRO A 189 -9.55 -45.45 -2.73
CA PRO A 189 -8.77 -45.75 -1.53
C PRO A 189 -7.31 -45.30 -1.59
N ARG A 190 -6.72 -45.27 -2.79
CA ARG A 190 -5.32 -44.91 -3.01
C ARG A 190 -5.01 -43.46 -2.63
N LEU A 191 -6.01 -42.59 -2.62
CA LEU A 191 -5.86 -41.22 -2.09
C LEU A 191 -5.55 -41.24 -0.59
N TYR A 192 -6.22 -42.09 0.19
CA TYR A 192 -6.00 -42.17 1.63
C TYR A 192 -4.67 -42.85 1.96
N GLU A 193 -4.26 -43.84 1.17
CA GLU A 193 -2.92 -44.42 1.24
C GLU A 193 -1.83 -43.36 0.96
N TYR A 194 -2.05 -42.52 -0.06
CA TYR A 194 -1.16 -41.39 -0.35
C TYR A 194 -1.11 -40.39 0.80
N MET A 195 -2.25 -40.02 1.39
CA MET A 195 -2.30 -39.06 2.51
C MET A 195 -1.66 -39.60 3.80
N ASP A 196 -1.60 -40.91 3.98
CA ASP A 196 -0.87 -41.51 5.12
C ASP A 196 0.65 -41.60 4.88
N SER A 197 1.10 -41.42 3.63
CA SER A 197 2.51 -41.49 3.27
C SER A 197 3.36 -40.37 3.87
N GLN A 198 4.66 -40.65 4.03
CA GLN A 198 5.64 -39.65 4.45
C GLN A 198 5.74 -38.48 3.44
N THR A 199 5.58 -38.76 2.14
CA THR A 199 5.61 -37.74 1.09
C THR A 199 4.51 -36.69 1.30
N TYR A 200 3.28 -37.13 1.54
CA TYR A 200 2.19 -36.21 1.82
C TYR A 200 2.42 -35.43 3.12
N LYS A 201 2.83 -36.10 4.20
CA LYS A 201 3.15 -35.44 5.48
C LYS A 201 4.24 -34.38 5.33
N ASN A 202 5.27 -34.62 4.51
CA ASN A 202 6.31 -33.63 4.19
C ASN A 202 5.73 -32.42 3.43
N LYS A 203 4.84 -32.63 2.46
CA LYS A 203 4.15 -31.54 1.76
C LYS A 203 3.27 -30.71 2.69
N VAL A 204 2.57 -31.36 3.61
CA VAL A 204 1.77 -30.67 4.64
C VAL A 204 2.67 -29.89 5.61
N ALA A 205 3.84 -30.42 5.97
CA ALA A 205 4.83 -29.70 6.77
C ALA A 205 5.36 -28.45 6.05
N TYR A 206 5.62 -28.56 4.75
CA TYR A 206 6.00 -27.41 3.93
C TYR A 206 4.88 -26.36 3.86
N PHE A 207 3.64 -26.78 3.55
CA PHE A 207 2.46 -25.92 3.61
C PHE A 207 2.35 -25.19 4.96
N TYR A 208 2.55 -25.89 6.06
CA TYR A 208 2.50 -25.29 7.40
C TYR A 208 3.55 -24.20 7.59
N ALA A 209 4.77 -24.40 7.07
CA ALA A 209 5.83 -23.41 7.14
C ALA A 209 5.54 -22.18 6.26
N ILE A 210 5.29 -22.38 4.97
CA ILE A 210 5.13 -21.26 4.02
C ILE A 210 3.78 -20.54 4.17
N VAL A 211 2.70 -21.27 4.41
CA VAL A 211 1.35 -20.71 4.47
C VAL A 211 1.00 -20.29 5.89
N CYS A 212 1.09 -21.20 6.87
CA CYS A 212 0.60 -20.92 8.21
C CYS A 212 1.56 -20.07 9.05
N LYS A 213 2.88 -20.28 8.92
CA LYS A 213 3.86 -19.48 9.69
C LYS A 213 4.26 -18.18 9.01
N ASN A 214 4.33 -18.16 7.68
CA ASN A 214 4.72 -16.94 6.96
C ASN A 214 3.50 -16.16 6.45
N TYR A 215 2.81 -16.68 5.43
CA TYR A 215 1.78 -15.91 4.73
C TYR A 215 0.62 -15.49 5.64
N LEU A 216 0.09 -16.40 6.46
CA LEU A 216 -0.98 -16.09 7.42
C LEU A 216 -0.58 -15.03 8.45
N THR A 217 0.68 -15.06 8.91
CA THR A 217 1.21 -14.04 9.81
C THR A 217 1.26 -12.68 9.13
N MET A 218 1.66 -12.63 7.85
CA MET A 218 1.68 -11.39 7.06
C MET A 218 0.27 -10.85 6.78
N LEU A 219 -0.69 -11.72 6.47
CA LEU A 219 -2.10 -11.34 6.29
C LEU A 219 -2.69 -10.72 7.58
N LYS A 220 -2.37 -11.31 8.74
CA LYS A 220 -2.77 -10.77 10.05
C LYS A 220 -2.12 -9.42 10.32
N ALA A 221 -0.82 -9.30 10.05
CA ALA A 221 -0.09 -8.03 10.21
C ALA A 221 -0.66 -6.93 9.31
N TYR A 222 -0.93 -7.26 8.04
CA TYR A 222 -1.56 -6.35 7.09
C TYR A 222 -2.91 -5.86 7.61
N LYS A 223 -3.79 -6.76 8.04
CA LYS A 223 -5.13 -6.39 8.53
C LYS A 223 -5.06 -5.41 9.71
N THR A 224 -4.15 -5.67 10.66
CA THR A 224 -3.93 -4.79 11.82
C THR A 224 -3.45 -3.41 11.38
N ASN A 225 -2.43 -3.36 10.51
CA ASN A 225 -1.87 -2.09 10.03
C ASN A 225 -2.85 -1.30 9.14
N ALA A 226 -3.59 -1.98 8.26
CA ALA A 226 -4.66 -1.37 7.46
C ALA A 226 -5.73 -0.71 8.33
N THR A 227 -6.09 -1.36 9.44
CA THR A 227 -7.07 -0.82 10.41
C THR A 227 -6.53 0.44 11.11
N GLU A 228 -5.25 0.45 11.45
CA GLU A 228 -4.59 1.62 12.04
C GLU A 228 -4.49 2.78 11.04
N VAL A 229 -4.13 2.51 9.78
CA VAL A 229 -4.13 3.50 8.70
C VAL A 229 -5.53 4.12 8.52
N LEU A 230 -6.57 3.28 8.48
CA LEU A 230 -7.97 3.74 8.42
C LEU A 230 -8.32 4.69 9.58
N LYS A 231 -7.90 4.35 10.79
CA LYS A 231 -8.12 5.18 11.97
C LYS A 231 -7.44 6.54 11.82
N ARG A 232 -6.18 6.59 11.40
CA ARG A 232 -5.43 7.84 11.20
C ARG A 232 -6.04 8.74 10.12
N ILE A 233 -6.50 8.16 9.01
CA ILE A 233 -7.19 8.93 7.95
C ILE A 233 -8.47 9.57 8.51
N ARG A 234 -9.25 8.82 9.31
CA ARG A 234 -10.48 9.34 9.92
C ARG A 234 -10.20 10.44 10.95
N GLU A 235 -9.15 10.31 11.75
CA GLU A 235 -8.73 11.33 12.72
C GLU A 235 -8.34 12.65 12.04
N ARG A 236 -7.60 12.59 10.92
CA ARG A 236 -7.31 13.77 10.09
C ARG A 236 -8.58 14.49 9.65
N ASN A 237 -9.57 13.74 9.16
CA ASN A 237 -10.84 14.30 8.69
C ASN A 237 -11.66 14.95 9.82
N THR A 238 -11.59 14.42 11.05
CA THR A 238 -12.25 15.03 12.21
C THR A 238 -11.53 16.29 12.73
N GLY A 239 -10.20 16.34 12.65
CA GLY A 239 -9.42 17.54 12.99
C GLY A 239 -9.71 18.70 12.05
N ASP A 240 -9.83 18.43 10.74
CA ASP A 240 -10.13 19.43 9.71
C ASP A 240 -11.53 20.06 9.84
N LEU A 241 -12.51 19.33 10.39
CA LEU A 241 -13.85 19.85 10.68
C LEU A 241 -13.87 20.78 11.90
N SER A 242 -12.97 20.57 12.87
CA SER A 242 -12.87 21.39 14.09
C SER A 242 -12.17 22.74 13.88
N GLN A 243 -11.36 22.88 12.82
CA GLN A 243 -10.69 24.14 12.45
C GLN A 243 -11.53 25.03 11.51
N LYS A 244 -12.68 24.54 11.03
CA LYS A 244 -13.60 25.26 10.13
C LYS A 244 -14.86 25.80 10.83
N SER A 245 -15.00 25.58 12.15
CA SER A 245 -16.07 26.14 13.01
C SER A 245 -15.55 27.28 13.86
#